data_AF-A0A022MJ21-F1
#
_entry.id   AF-A0A022MJ21-F1
#
_cell.length_a   1.000
_cell.length_b   1.000
_cell.length_c   1.000
_cell.angle_alpha   90.00
_cell.angle_beta   90.00
_cell.angle_gamma   90.00
#
_symmetry.space_group_name_H-M   'P 1'
#
loop_
_entity.id
_entity.type
_entity.pdbx_description
1 polymer ?
#
loop_
_entity_poly.entity_id
_entity_poly.type
_entity_poly.pdbx_seq_one_letter_code
_entity_poly.pdbx_strand_id
1 'polypeptide(L)'
;RRLLGLRVSRLHRVRPGSGLPPGPGPYYAVADAYHLPWVPYHGQRHMEHSFVVEYGAGRAVVHDAYLNDTPWGGARPGAWTLPLPRLAALLAEADAALYTLEPALPDAGSTGPTGTAEEPADPAAVLRYVGAYRDHPDRAAAHDRLNLEVWLGVRAWRLYALRTGSAEAAGLAERWRRLSERVYLAARRTARGKGEPPGLFEEFTALLLTDPAAGAAPARPAQDGPGTREGRP
;
A
#
# COMPACT_ATOMS: atom_id res chain seq x y z
N ARG A 1 3.41 16.13 -0.08
CA ARG A 1 3.30 15.36 1.19
C ARG A 1 3.92 13.98 0.98
N ARG A 2 4.76 13.48 1.89
CA ARG A 2 5.28 12.09 1.87
C ARG A 2 4.37 11.19 2.71
N LEU A 3 4.00 10.03 2.20
CA LEU A 3 3.21 9.00 2.87
C LEU A 3 3.82 7.64 2.51
N LEU A 4 4.34 6.91 3.49
CA LEU A 4 4.84 5.53 3.30
C LEU A 4 5.86 5.39 2.15
N GLY A 5 6.83 6.31 2.05
CA GLY A 5 7.83 6.30 0.96
C GLY A 5 7.32 6.82 -0.40
N LEU A 6 6.03 7.17 -0.49
CA LEU A 6 5.43 7.75 -1.70
C LEU A 6 5.25 9.26 -1.54
N ARG A 7 5.54 10.00 -2.60
CA ARG A 7 5.20 11.42 -2.72
C ARG A 7 3.81 11.51 -3.33
N VAL A 8 2.88 12.13 -2.61
CA VAL A 8 1.64 12.60 -3.20
C VAL A 8 2.00 13.75 -4.13
N SER A 9 1.93 13.54 -5.44
CA SER A 9 2.15 14.57 -6.45
C SER A 9 0.88 15.35 -6.74
N ARG A 10 -0.28 14.69 -6.63
CA ARG A 10 -1.59 15.33 -6.79
C ARG A 10 -2.62 14.73 -5.86
N LEU A 11 -3.52 15.59 -5.37
CA LEU A 11 -4.75 15.22 -4.66
C LEU A 11 -5.92 15.86 -5.40
N HIS A 12 -6.92 15.06 -5.73
CA HIS A 12 -8.19 15.49 -6.30
C HIS A 12 -9.32 15.00 -5.40
N ARG A 13 -10.16 15.93 -4.91
CA ARG A 13 -11.38 15.57 -4.16
C ARG A 13 -12.54 15.48 -5.13
N VAL A 14 -13.27 14.38 -5.09
CA VAL A 14 -14.48 14.16 -5.90
C VAL A 14 -15.67 14.51 -5.03
N ARG A 15 -16.40 15.52 -5.48
CA ARG A 15 -17.64 16.01 -4.88
C ARG A 15 -18.71 16.05 -5.96
N PRO A 16 -20.00 16.14 -5.58
CA PRO A 16 -21.06 16.41 -6.53
C PRO A 16 -20.69 17.61 -7.42
N GLY A 17 -20.63 17.39 -8.74
CA GLY A 17 -20.30 18.42 -9.74
C GLY A 17 -18.81 18.66 -10.03
N SER A 18 -17.85 18.11 -9.26
CA SER A 18 -16.42 18.34 -9.52
C SER A 18 -15.82 17.48 -10.63
N GLY A 19 -16.47 16.35 -10.94
CA GLY A 19 -15.96 15.35 -11.87
C GLY A 19 -14.71 14.62 -11.36
N LEU A 20 -14.24 13.67 -12.18
CA LEU A 20 -13.01 12.91 -11.95
C LEU A 20 -11.78 13.69 -12.44
N PRO A 21 -10.58 13.42 -11.90
CA PRO A 21 -9.38 14.06 -12.38
C PRO A 21 -9.15 13.77 -13.89
N PRO A 22 -8.61 14.74 -14.64
CA PRO A 22 -8.38 14.58 -16.08
C PRO A 22 -7.24 13.58 -16.33
N GLY A 23 -7.41 12.75 -17.37
CA GLY A 23 -6.42 11.76 -17.80
C GLY A 23 -6.57 10.40 -17.13
N PRO A 24 -6.09 9.33 -17.79
CA PRO A 24 -6.20 7.97 -17.27
C PRO A 24 -5.31 7.77 -16.02
N GLY A 25 -5.84 6.98 -15.06
CA GLY A 25 -5.14 6.56 -13.84
C GLY A 25 -4.21 5.36 -14.07
N PRO A 26 -3.41 4.97 -13.05
CA PRO A 26 -3.96 4.62 -11.73
C PRO A 26 -4.00 5.75 -10.72
N TYR A 27 -5.10 5.82 -9.97
CA TYR A 27 -5.27 6.68 -8.81
C TYR A 27 -5.46 5.82 -7.56
N TYR A 28 -4.76 6.16 -6.47
CA TYR A 28 -5.07 5.63 -5.16
C TYR A 28 -6.26 6.40 -4.60
N ALA A 29 -7.35 5.73 -4.31
CA ALA A 29 -8.56 6.35 -3.79
C ALA A 29 -8.71 6.06 -2.29
N VAL A 30 -9.21 7.04 -1.55
CA VAL A 30 -9.76 6.90 -0.20
C VAL A 30 -11.18 7.44 -0.24
N ALA A 31 -12.15 6.66 0.20
CA ALA A 31 -13.57 7.04 0.15
C ALA A 31 -14.35 6.37 1.29
N ASP A 32 -15.55 6.84 1.57
CA ASP A 32 -16.42 6.21 2.56
C ASP A 32 -17.01 4.89 2.04
N ALA A 33 -16.66 3.78 2.70
CA ALA A 33 -17.10 2.42 2.39
C ALA A 33 -18.63 2.24 2.35
N TYR A 34 -19.38 3.08 3.07
CA TYR A 34 -20.84 3.04 3.07
C TYR A 34 -21.41 3.18 1.65
N HIS A 35 -20.72 3.90 0.77
CA HIS A 35 -21.16 4.19 -0.60
C HIS A 35 -20.53 3.27 -1.66
N LEU A 36 -19.71 2.29 -1.26
CA LEU A 36 -18.92 1.48 -2.20
C LEU A 36 -19.53 0.08 -2.41
N PRO A 37 -20.19 -0.20 -3.54
CA PRO A 37 -20.98 -1.42 -3.72
C PRO A 37 -20.15 -2.72 -3.84
N TRP A 38 -18.82 -2.64 -3.90
CA TRP A 38 -17.93 -3.80 -3.97
C TRP A 38 -17.36 -4.24 -2.62
N VAL A 39 -17.72 -3.56 -1.52
CA VAL A 39 -17.34 -3.96 -0.15
C VAL A 39 -18.57 -4.28 0.70
N PRO A 40 -18.47 -5.17 1.69
CA PRO A 40 -19.60 -5.59 2.52
C PRO A 40 -20.13 -4.47 3.44
N TYR A 41 -19.46 -3.32 3.51
CA TYR A 41 -19.89 -2.17 4.29
C TYR A 41 -20.91 -1.28 3.57
N HIS A 42 -21.18 -1.54 2.29
CA HIS A 42 -22.12 -0.78 1.47
C HIS A 42 -23.52 -0.73 2.09
N GLY A 43 -23.99 0.47 2.42
CA GLY A 43 -25.26 0.70 3.10
C GLY A 43 -25.31 0.22 4.56
N GLN A 44 -24.19 -0.24 5.12
CA GLN A 44 -24.13 -0.84 6.46
C GLN A 44 -23.34 0.01 7.45
N ARG A 45 -22.15 0.50 7.06
CA ARG A 45 -21.26 1.21 7.98
C ARG A 45 -20.38 2.23 7.28
N HIS A 46 -20.37 3.45 7.84
CA HIS A 46 -19.42 4.49 7.47
C HIS A 46 -18.02 4.15 7.97
N MET A 47 -17.05 4.13 7.06
CA MET A 47 -15.62 4.02 7.38
C MET A 47 -14.77 4.41 6.18
N GLU A 48 -13.58 4.96 6.43
CA GLU A 48 -12.61 5.18 5.36
C GLU A 48 -12.15 3.85 4.77
N HIS A 49 -12.14 3.78 3.44
CA HIS A 49 -11.71 2.62 2.69
C HIS A 49 -10.88 3.03 1.48
N SER A 50 -9.83 2.26 1.21
CA SER A 50 -8.89 2.58 0.13
C SER A 50 -8.78 1.50 -0.94
N PHE A 51 -8.56 1.92 -2.17
CA PHE A 51 -8.52 1.04 -3.34
C PHE A 51 -7.79 1.76 -4.48
N VAL A 52 -7.49 1.06 -5.58
CA VAL A 52 -6.96 1.69 -6.79
C VAL A 52 -8.06 1.76 -7.83
N VAL A 53 -8.09 2.88 -8.56
CA VAL A 53 -9.01 3.05 -9.68
C VAL A 53 -8.27 3.51 -10.92
N GLU A 54 -8.62 2.88 -12.02
CA GLU A 54 -8.19 3.24 -13.36
C GLU A 54 -9.39 3.55 -14.20
N TYR A 55 -9.25 4.49 -15.10
CA TYR A 55 -10.32 4.79 -16.03
C TYR A 55 -9.78 5.37 -17.33
N GLY A 56 -10.51 5.12 -18.40
CA GLY A 56 -10.19 5.52 -19.77
C GLY A 56 -11.30 5.04 -20.70
N ALA A 57 -11.45 5.72 -21.85
CA ALA A 57 -12.42 5.34 -22.88
C ALA A 57 -13.86 5.05 -22.36
N GLY A 58 -14.33 5.85 -21.38
CA GLY A 58 -15.69 5.74 -20.83
C GLY A 58 -15.91 4.59 -19.83
N ARG A 59 -14.88 3.82 -19.48
CA ARG A 59 -14.94 2.76 -18.46
C ARG A 59 -13.94 3.00 -17.35
N ALA A 60 -14.21 2.39 -16.21
CA ALA A 60 -13.32 2.33 -15.08
C ALA A 60 -13.14 0.90 -14.59
N VAL A 61 -11.96 0.61 -14.02
CA VAL A 61 -11.66 -0.61 -13.30
C VAL A 61 -11.25 -0.23 -11.89
N VAL A 62 -11.99 -0.75 -10.91
CA VAL A 62 -11.67 -0.63 -9.49
C VAL A 62 -10.92 -1.89 -9.09
N HIS A 63 -9.76 -1.75 -8.47
CA HIS A 63 -8.98 -2.82 -7.85
C HIS A 63 -9.03 -2.67 -6.34
N ASP A 64 -9.57 -3.67 -5.66
CA ASP A 64 -9.62 -3.71 -4.20
C ASP A 64 -8.96 -5.00 -3.71
N ALA A 65 -8.01 -4.85 -2.80
CA ALA A 65 -7.27 -5.94 -2.20
C ALA A 65 -7.76 -6.30 -0.79
N TYR A 66 -8.84 -5.66 -0.34
CA TYR A 66 -9.41 -5.89 0.98
C TYR A 66 -9.96 -7.32 1.10
N LEU A 67 -9.49 -8.02 2.13
CA LEU A 67 -9.97 -9.35 2.52
C LEU A 67 -10.41 -9.28 3.96
N ASN A 68 -11.69 -9.52 4.20
CA ASN A 68 -12.24 -9.61 5.54
C ASN A 68 -13.55 -10.40 5.52
N ASP A 69 -13.87 -11.08 6.60
CA ASP A 69 -15.21 -11.63 6.83
C ASP A 69 -15.93 -10.77 7.86
N THR A 70 -17.11 -10.29 7.48
CA THR A 70 -17.91 -9.38 8.30
C THR A 70 -19.31 -9.95 8.50
N PRO A 71 -20.08 -9.46 9.49
CA PRO A 71 -21.48 -9.85 9.66
C PRO A 71 -22.37 -9.58 8.43
N TRP A 72 -21.94 -8.70 7.53
CA TRP A 72 -22.67 -8.31 6.32
C TRP A 72 -22.20 -9.02 5.05
N GLY A 73 -21.27 -9.97 5.19
CA GLY A 73 -20.68 -10.72 4.09
C GLY A 73 -19.16 -10.60 4.04
N GLY A 74 -18.56 -11.34 3.10
CA GLY A 74 -17.12 -11.35 2.89
C GLY A 74 -16.68 -10.26 1.92
N ALA A 75 -15.65 -9.50 2.28
CA ALA A 75 -14.83 -8.77 1.32
C ALA A 75 -13.83 -9.73 0.70
N ARG A 76 -13.71 -9.74 -0.63
CA ARG A 76 -12.74 -10.55 -1.35
C ARG A 76 -11.95 -9.66 -2.31
N PRO A 77 -10.62 -9.86 -2.40
CA PRO A 77 -9.80 -9.16 -3.38
C PRO A 77 -10.34 -9.39 -4.79
N GLY A 78 -10.42 -8.32 -5.58
CA GLY A 78 -11.04 -8.40 -6.90
C GLY A 78 -10.85 -7.15 -7.75
N ALA A 79 -11.41 -7.22 -8.96
CA ALA A 79 -11.50 -6.10 -9.87
C ALA A 79 -12.94 -5.96 -10.38
N TRP A 80 -13.46 -4.74 -10.40
CA TRP A 80 -14.82 -4.43 -10.84
C TRP A 80 -14.78 -3.41 -11.98
N THR A 81 -15.41 -3.76 -13.09
CA THR A 81 -15.52 -2.84 -14.23
C THR A 81 -16.83 -2.08 -14.17
N LEU A 82 -16.77 -0.76 -14.24
CA LEU A 82 -17.92 0.14 -14.15
C LEU A 82 -17.94 1.13 -15.33
N PRO A 83 -19.12 1.60 -15.77
CA PRO A 83 -19.20 2.79 -16.61
C PRO A 83 -18.61 4.00 -15.87
N LEU A 84 -17.86 4.85 -16.56
CA LEU A 84 -17.21 6.02 -15.96
C LEU A 84 -18.18 6.97 -15.25
N PRO A 85 -19.39 7.26 -15.79
CA PRO A 85 -20.37 8.08 -15.08
C PRO A 85 -20.84 7.45 -13.76
N ARG A 86 -20.95 6.12 -13.71
CA ARG A 86 -21.34 5.41 -12.49
C ARG A 86 -20.25 5.50 -11.43
N LEU A 87 -18.98 5.34 -11.82
CA LEU A 87 -17.86 5.56 -10.89
C LEU A 87 -17.88 6.99 -10.35
N ALA A 88 -17.99 7.99 -11.22
CA ALA A 88 -17.97 9.39 -10.81
C ALA A 88 -19.08 9.71 -9.78
N ALA A 89 -20.29 9.19 -9.98
CA ALA A 89 -21.40 9.34 -9.03
C ALA A 89 -21.09 8.69 -7.67
N LEU A 90 -20.64 7.43 -7.67
CA LEU A 90 -20.27 6.71 -6.44
C LEU A 90 -19.17 7.43 -5.66
N LEU A 91 -18.12 7.90 -6.34
CA LEU A 91 -17.01 8.61 -5.71
C LEU A 91 -17.40 9.99 -5.17
N ALA A 92 -18.35 10.67 -5.82
CA ALA A 92 -18.90 11.93 -5.34
C ALA A 92 -19.76 11.76 -4.08
N GLU A 93 -20.59 10.71 -4.03
CA GLU A 93 -21.39 10.37 -2.85
C GLU A 93 -20.49 9.96 -1.67
N ALA A 94 -19.38 9.29 -1.94
CA ALA A 94 -18.44 8.80 -0.94
C ALA A 94 -17.41 9.84 -0.45
N ASP A 95 -17.53 11.12 -0.82
CA ASP A 95 -16.55 12.21 -0.63
C ASP A 95 -15.10 11.75 -0.92
N ALA A 96 -14.91 11.09 -2.06
CA ALA A 96 -13.65 10.41 -2.34
C ALA A 96 -12.49 11.37 -2.56
N ALA A 97 -11.31 11.00 -2.06
CA ALA A 97 -10.03 11.61 -2.37
C ALA A 97 -9.23 10.68 -3.28
N LEU A 98 -8.87 11.15 -4.48
CA LEU A 98 -7.97 10.47 -5.40
C LEU A 98 -6.58 11.08 -5.34
N TYR A 99 -5.59 10.22 -5.16
CA TYR A 99 -4.20 10.58 -5.04
C TYR A 99 -3.45 10.05 -6.27
N THR A 100 -2.70 10.94 -6.92
CA THR A 100 -1.59 10.55 -7.80
C THR A 100 -0.36 10.40 -6.93
N LEU A 101 0.19 9.20 -6.93
CA LEU A 101 1.36 8.83 -6.13
C LEU A 101 2.55 8.67 -7.06
N GLU A 102 3.66 9.27 -6.68
CA GLU A 102 4.96 9.11 -7.32
C GLU A 102 5.95 8.56 -6.30
N PRO A 103 6.96 7.78 -6.72
CA PRO A 103 8.06 7.44 -5.84
C PRO A 103 8.67 8.70 -5.23
N ALA A 104 8.87 8.73 -3.91
CA ALA A 104 9.57 9.85 -3.29
C ALA A 104 11.08 9.64 -3.48
N LEU A 105 11.77 10.59 -4.13
CA LEU A 105 13.24 10.61 -4.14
C LEU A 105 13.74 10.88 -2.71
N PRO A 106 14.86 10.30 -2.24
CA PRO A 106 15.41 10.65 -0.93
C PRO A 106 15.77 12.15 -0.87
N ASP A 107 15.40 12.83 0.23
CA ASP A 107 15.91 14.19 0.50
C ASP A 107 17.32 14.06 1.09
N ALA A 108 18.31 14.72 0.49
CA ALA A 108 19.66 14.79 1.02
C ALA A 108 19.63 15.50 2.39
N GLY A 109 19.57 14.72 3.49
CA GLY A 109 19.61 15.23 4.86
C GLY A 109 18.49 14.79 5.81
N SER A 110 17.57 13.91 5.40
CA SER A 110 16.56 13.35 6.32
C SER A 110 17.14 12.21 7.19
N THR A 111 17.11 12.36 8.51
CA THR A 111 17.56 11.36 9.51
C THR A 111 16.42 10.60 10.20
N GLY A 112 15.17 10.77 9.76
CA GLY A 112 14.03 9.96 10.21
C GLY A 112 13.88 8.67 9.41
N PRO A 113 13.06 7.69 9.85
CA PRO A 113 12.73 6.50 9.08
C PRO A 113 11.87 6.88 7.86
N THR A 114 12.54 7.44 6.85
CA THR A 114 12.00 7.67 5.52
C THR A 114 12.22 6.40 4.72
N GLY A 115 11.15 5.63 4.51
CA GLY A 115 11.15 4.36 3.76
C GLY A 115 11.47 4.48 2.27
N THR A 116 12.40 5.35 1.88
CA THR A 116 12.99 5.44 0.55
C THR A 116 14.34 6.14 0.66
N ALA A 117 15.39 5.39 1.00
CA ALA A 117 16.78 5.84 0.91
C ALA A 117 17.70 4.64 0.63
N GLU A 118 18.32 4.70 -0.55
CA GLU A 118 19.58 4.08 -0.98
C GLU A 118 19.72 2.54 -0.93
N GLU A 119 19.94 1.97 -2.13
CA GLU A 119 20.36 0.58 -2.40
C GLU A 119 19.44 -0.53 -1.85
N PRO A 120 19.51 -1.77 -2.37
CA PRO A 120 18.58 -2.83 -1.98
C PRO A 120 18.60 -2.98 -0.47
N ALA A 121 17.44 -2.73 0.17
CA ALA A 121 17.23 -2.65 1.60
C ALA A 121 18.45 -3.06 2.43
N ASP A 122 19.32 -2.11 2.79
CA ASP A 122 20.49 -2.34 3.64
C ASP A 122 20.10 -3.36 4.73
N PRO A 123 20.68 -4.56 4.74
CA PRO A 123 20.29 -5.58 5.70
C PRO A 123 20.38 -5.06 7.14
N ALA A 124 21.29 -4.12 7.43
CA ALA A 124 21.35 -3.47 8.72
C ALA A 124 20.15 -2.55 8.99
N ALA A 125 19.61 -1.87 7.98
CA ALA A 125 18.37 -1.09 8.09
C ALA A 125 17.15 -1.97 8.37
N VAL A 126 17.03 -3.12 7.68
CA VAL A 126 15.98 -4.10 7.95
C VAL A 126 16.10 -4.63 9.38
N LEU A 127 17.31 -5.00 9.81
CA LEU A 127 17.55 -5.49 11.17
C LEU A 127 17.23 -4.44 12.24
N ARG A 128 17.55 -3.15 12.01
CA ARG A 128 17.17 -2.05 12.91
C ARG A 128 15.66 -1.89 12.98
N TYR A 129 14.98 -1.93 11.83
CA TYR A 129 13.53 -1.81 11.75
C TYR A 129 12.81 -2.95 12.50
N VAL A 130 13.22 -4.21 12.26
CA VAL A 130 12.67 -5.36 12.96
C VAL A 130 13.03 -5.34 14.45
N GLY A 131 14.25 -4.93 14.78
CA GLY A 131 14.71 -4.76 16.16
C GLY A 131 13.82 -3.81 16.97
N ALA A 132 13.30 -2.74 16.35
CA ALA A 132 12.38 -1.82 17.02
C ALA A 132 11.09 -2.50 17.50
N TYR A 133 10.60 -3.54 16.81
CA TYR A 133 9.46 -4.34 17.26
C TYR A 133 9.87 -5.43 18.25
N ARG A 134 11.02 -6.09 18.02
CA ARG A 134 11.52 -7.16 18.89
C ARG A 134 11.86 -6.66 20.30
N ASP A 135 12.48 -5.49 20.38
CA ASP A 135 13.08 -4.97 21.61
C ASP A 135 12.17 -3.93 22.31
N HIS A 136 10.95 -3.70 21.77
CA HIS A 136 10.00 -2.75 22.34
C HIS A 136 9.57 -3.17 23.77
N PRO A 137 9.56 -2.24 24.75
CA PRO A 137 9.24 -2.56 26.14
C PRO A 137 7.77 -2.94 26.34
N ASP A 138 6.85 -2.32 25.58
CA ASP A 138 5.45 -2.71 25.52
C ASP A 138 5.23 -3.73 24.40
N ARG A 139 5.21 -5.01 24.76
CA ARG A 139 5.04 -6.11 23.81
C ARG A 139 3.67 -6.11 23.14
N ALA A 140 2.61 -5.70 23.85
CA ALA A 140 1.26 -5.66 23.30
C ALA A 140 1.16 -4.58 22.22
N ALA A 141 1.65 -3.37 22.52
CA ALA A 141 1.69 -2.28 21.54
C ALA A 141 2.55 -2.62 20.31
N ALA A 142 3.69 -3.29 20.51
CA ALA A 142 4.54 -3.72 19.41
C ALA A 142 3.82 -4.71 18.49
N HIS A 143 3.10 -5.68 19.06
CA HIS A 143 2.35 -6.67 18.29
C HIS A 143 1.14 -6.08 17.57
N ASP A 144 0.40 -5.17 18.21
CA ASP A 144 -0.72 -4.48 17.58
C ASP A 144 -0.24 -3.64 16.38
N ARG A 145 0.88 -2.93 16.54
CA ARG A 145 1.48 -2.16 15.45
C ARG A 145 2.00 -3.08 14.34
N LEU A 146 2.72 -4.14 14.67
CA LEU A 146 3.22 -5.11 13.70
C LEU A 146 2.08 -5.77 12.93
N ASN A 147 0.97 -6.09 13.60
CA ASN A 147 -0.21 -6.67 12.98
C ASN A 147 -0.77 -5.75 11.88
N LEU A 148 -0.83 -4.44 12.15
CA LEU A 148 -1.24 -3.45 11.15
C LEU A 148 -0.26 -3.38 9.97
N GLU A 149 1.05 -3.32 10.24
CA GLU A 149 2.07 -3.24 9.17
C GLU A 149 2.04 -4.45 8.25
N VAL A 150 1.98 -5.66 8.81
CA VAL A 150 1.94 -6.89 8.03
C VAL A 150 0.63 -7.00 7.25
N TRP A 151 -0.48 -6.57 7.84
CA TRP A 151 -1.77 -6.49 7.14
C TRP A 151 -1.72 -5.51 5.95
N LEU A 152 -1.08 -4.34 6.13
CA LEU A 152 -0.86 -3.38 5.04
C LEU A 152 0.05 -3.97 3.94
N GLY A 153 1.10 -4.71 4.31
CA GLY A 153 1.99 -5.41 3.37
C GLY A 153 1.24 -6.44 2.52
N VAL A 154 0.39 -7.27 3.14
CA VAL A 154 -0.50 -8.21 2.41
C VAL A 154 -1.35 -7.45 1.40
N ARG A 155 -1.99 -6.37 1.83
CA ARG A 155 -2.90 -5.59 0.98
C ARG A 155 -2.14 -4.96 -0.19
N ALA A 156 -0.97 -4.40 0.05
CA ALA A 156 -0.13 -3.78 -0.97
C ALA A 156 0.27 -4.80 -2.06
N TRP A 157 0.76 -5.97 -1.65
CA TRP A 157 1.18 -7.01 -2.61
C TRP A 157 0.02 -7.61 -3.39
N ARG A 158 -1.14 -7.80 -2.75
CA ARG A 158 -2.36 -8.23 -3.45
C ARG A 158 -2.83 -7.22 -4.48
N LEU A 159 -2.81 -5.94 -4.10
CA LEU A 159 -3.20 -4.86 -4.99
C LEU A 159 -2.26 -4.79 -6.20
N TYR A 160 -0.95 -4.90 -5.96
CA TYR A 160 0.04 -4.96 -7.03
C TYR A 160 -0.15 -6.18 -7.93
N ALA A 161 -0.39 -7.37 -7.36
CA ALA A 161 -0.67 -8.59 -8.11
C ALA A 161 -1.94 -8.47 -8.96
N LEU A 162 -3.05 -7.98 -8.39
CA LEU A 162 -4.30 -7.75 -9.11
C LEU A 162 -4.14 -6.77 -10.26
N ARG A 163 -3.31 -5.74 -10.07
CA ARG A 163 -3.09 -4.69 -11.06
C ARG A 163 -2.22 -5.15 -12.21
N THR A 164 -1.14 -5.88 -11.91
CA THR A 164 -0.10 -6.24 -12.87
C THR A 164 -0.28 -7.64 -13.45
N GLY A 165 -1.10 -8.48 -12.82
CA GLY A 165 -1.16 -9.91 -13.11
C GLY A 165 0.09 -10.68 -12.63
N SER A 166 0.97 -10.07 -11.83
CA SER A 166 2.24 -10.69 -11.41
C SER A 166 2.02 -11.88 -10.47
N ALA A 167 2.42 -13.07 -10.92
CA ALA A 167 2.42 -14.29 -10.11
C ALA A 167 3.43 -14.22 -8.94
N GLU A 168 4.55 -13.53 -9.14
CA GLU A 168 5.54 -13.28 -8.09
C GLU A 168 4.94 -12.43 -6.97
N ALA A 169 4.25 -11.34 -7.33
CA ALA A 169 3.53 -10.49 -6.39
C ALA A 169 2.43 -11.25 -5.63
N ALA A 170 1.71 -12.14 -6.32
CA ALA A 170 0.72 -13.00 -5.68
C ALA A 170 1.39 -13.97 -4.68
N GLY A 171 2.55 -14.53 -5.03
CA GLY A 171 3.36 -15.35 -4.13
C GLY A 171 3.88 -14.59 -2.90
N LEU A 172 4.31 -13.34 -3.07
CA LEU A 172 4.70 -12.43 -1.98
C LEU A 172 3.52 -12.11 -1.07
N ALA A 173 2.38 -11.73 -1.64
CA ALA A 173 1.14 -11.48 -0.90
C ALA A 173 0.76 -12.66 0.00
N GLU A 174 0.92 -13.88 -0.51
CA GLU A 174 0.62 -15.09 0.24
C GLU A 174 1.65 -15.37 1.36
N ARG A 175 2.93 -15.07 1.15
CA ARG A 175 3.94 -15.12 2.23
C ARG A 175 3.63 -14.10 3.34
N TRP A 176 3.34 -12.85 2.97
CA TRP A 176 2.90 -11.82 3.90
C TRP A 176 1.62 -12.23 4.65
N ARG A 177 0.69 -12.94 3.99
CA ARG A 177 -0.57 -13.38 4.60
C ARG A 177 -0.32 -14.40 5.71
N ARG A 178 0.55 -15.38 5.47
CA ARG A 178 0.95 -16.36 6.49
C ARG A 178 1.63 -15.70 7.69
N LEU A 179 2.51 -14.72 7.45
CA LEU A 179 3.10 -13.93 8.52
C LEU A 179 2.02 -13.18 9.32
N SER A 180 1.02 -12.58 8.65
CA SER A 180 -0.08 -11.87 9.31
C SER A 180 -0.85 -12.77 10.28
N GLU A 181 -1.16 -14.00 9.88
CA GLU A 181 -1.83 -14.97 10.75
C GLU A 181 -1.01 -15.28 12.01
N ARG A 182 0.31 -15.44 11.85
CA ARG A 182 1.22 -15.67 12.97
C ARG A 182 1.32 -14.45 13.90
N VAL A 183 1.42 -13.25 13.36
CA VAL A 183 1.45 -12.00 14.13
C VAL A 183 0.15 -11.79 14.88
N TYR A 184 -1.01 -12.05 14.26
CA TYR A 184 -2.31 -11.99 14.93
C TYR A 184 -2.40 -12.97 16.12
N LEU A 185 -1.94 -14.22 15.92
CA LEU A 185 -1.87 -15.19 17.02
C LEU A 185 -0.91 -14.74 18.12
N ALA A 186 0.23 -14.16 17.76
CA ALA A 186 1.20 -13.63 18.71
C ALA A 186 0.60 -12.47 19.52
N ALA A 187 -0.06 -11.50 18.88
CA ALA A 187 -0.75 -10.39 19.55
C ALA A 187 -1.77 -10.91 20.57
N ARG A 188 -2.60 -11.88 20.17
CA ARG A 188 -3.63 -12.45 21.03
C ARG A 188 -3.07 -13.28 22.20
N ARG A 189 -1.89 -13.88 22.04
CA ARG A 189 -1.18 -14.59 23.12
C ARG A 189 -0.57 -13.62 24.11
N THR A 190 0.12 -12.60 23.63
CA THR A 190 0.74 -11.54 24.45
C THR A 190 -0.31 -10.80 25.27
N ALA A 191 -1.45 -10.45 24.68
CA ALA A 191 -2.58 -9.84 25.38
C ALA A 191 -3.15 -10.72 26.51
N ARG A 192 -2.89 -12.03 26.49
CA ARG A 192 -3.27 -13.00 27.53
C ARG A 192 -2.12 -13.35 28.47
N GLY A 193 -1.02 -12.59 28.46
CA GLY A 193 0.16 -12.83 29.28
C GLY A 193 0.98 -14.06 28.89
N LYS A 194 0.76 -14.62 27.68
CA LYS A 194 1.53 -15.77 27.18
C LYS A 194 2.70 -15.30 26.33
N GLY A 195 3.79 -16.06 26.35
CA GLY A 195 4.97 -15.80 25.53
C GLY A 195 4.70 -15.87 24.02
N GLU A 196 5.51 -15.12 23.29
CA GLU A 196 5.47 -14.97 21.83
C GLU A 196 5.89 -16.28 21.13
N PRO A 197 5.30 -16.62 19.97
CA PRO A 197 5.78 -17.74 19.18
C PRO A 197 7.23 -17.50 18.72
N PRO A 198 8.13 -18.50 18.80
CA PRO A 198 9.50 -18.35 18.34
C PRO A 198 9.57 -18.14 16.82
N GLY A 199 10.59 -17.44 16.35
CA GLY A 199 10.87 -17.28 14.92
C GLY A 199 10.06 -16.19 14.19
N LEU A 200 9.21 -15.44 14.90
CA LEU A 200 8.33 -14.43 14.28
C LEU A 200 9.12 -13.30 13.62
N PHE A 201 10.13 -12.78 14.31
CA PHE A 201 10.93 -11.66 13.83
C PHE A 201 11.96 -12.09 12.79
N GLU A 202 12.46 -13.34 12.88
CA GLU A 202 13.32 -13.95 11.89
C GLU A 202 12.59 -14.14 10.56
N GLU A 203 11.34 -14.63 10.59
CA GLU A 203 10.51 -14.74 9.39
C GLU A 203 10.18 -13.36 8.81
N PHE A 204 9.86 -12.38 9.66
CA PHE A 204 9.60 -11.02 9.21
C PHE A 204 10.83 -10.38 8.55
N THR A 205 12.01 -10.57 9.14
CA THR A 205 13.30 -10.13 8.58
C THR A 205 13.55 -10.77 7.22
N ALA A 206 13.42 -12.09 7.12
CA ALA A 206 13.62 -12.82 5.88
C ALA A 206 12.66 -12.34 4.78
N LEU A 207 11.39 -12.09 5.14
CA LEU A 207 10.40 -11.62 4.18
C LEU A 207 10.76 -10.23 3.64
N LEU A 208 11.15 -9.29 4.51
CA LEU A 208 11.59 -7.95 4.11
C LEU A 208 12.85 -7.96 3.23
N LEU A 209 13.79 -8.87 3.50
CA LEU A 209 15.02 -9.01 2.70
C LEU A 209 14.77 -9.63 1.31
N THR A 210 13.70 -10.41 1.16
CA THR A 210 13.31 -11.05 -0.12
C THR A 210 12.28 -10.25 -0.91
N ASP A 211 11.80 -9.14 -0.36
CA ASP A 211 10.75 -8.31 -0.93
C ASP A 211 11.37 -7.42 -2.03
N PRO A 212 11.02 -7.61 -3.32
CA PRO A 212 11.59 -6.82 -4.40
C PRO A 212 11.10 -5.37 -4.38
N ALA A 213 9.99 -5.00 -3.71
CA ALA A 213 9.64 -3.60 -3.48
C ALA A 213 10.52 -2.94 -2.39
N ALA A 214 11.16 -3.74 -1.55
CA ALA A 214 12.29 -3.27 -0.73
C ALA A 214 13.54 -2.94 -1.58
N GLY A 215 13.56 -3.33 -2.87
CA GLY A 215 14.64 -3.06 -3.82
C GLY A 215 14.24 -2.38 -5.15
N ALA A 216 12.95 -2.18 -5.46
CA ALA A 216 12.50 -1.73 -6.77
C ALA A 216 12.42 -0.20 -6.84
N ALA A 217 13.57 0.43 -7.05
CA ALA A 217 13.64 1.77 -7.65
C ALA A 217 13.67 1.65 -9.18
N PRO A 218 13.03 2.56 -9.94
CA PRO A 218 13.24 2.62 -11.38
C PRO A 218 14.71 2.97 -11.66
N ALA A 219 15.34 2.21 -12.56
CA ALA A 219 16.68 2.49 -13.05
C ALA A 219 16.74 3.94 -13.57
N ARG A 220 17.75 4.68 -13.10
CA ARG A 220 18.08 6.00 -13.63
C ARG A 220 18.39 5.84 -15.12
N PRO A 221 17.74 6.56 -16.05
CA PRO A 221 18.23 6.61 -17.42
C PRO A 221 19.67 7.14 -17.38
N ALA A 222 20.56 6.45 -18.10
CA ALA A 222 21.93 6.89 -18.27
C ALA A 222 21.92 8.35 -18.70
N GLN A 223 22.61 9.21 -17.94
CA GLN A 223 22.84 10.56 -18.38
C GLN A 223 23.81 10.46 -19.55
N ASP A 224 23.31 10.70 -20.76
CA ASP A 224 24.17 11.07 -21.88
C ASP A 224 25.04 12.24 -21.41
N GLY A 225 26.34 12.02 -21.42
CA GLY A 225 27.34 12.98 -20.98
C GLY A 225 27.19 14.31 -21.73
N PRO A 226 27.67 15.42 -21.15
CA PRO A 226 27.57 16.72 -21.78
C PRO A 226 28.30 16.69 -23.12
N GLY A 227 27.52 16.82 -24.19
CA GLY A 227 28.03 17.07 -25.53
C GLY A 227 28.98 18.26 -25.47
N THR A 228 30.23 17.99 -25.84
CA THR A 228 31.31 18.94 -26.02
C THR A 228 30.81 20.08 -26.89
N ARG A 229 30.63 21.28 -26.32
CA ARG A 229 30.49 22.50 -27.12
C ARG A 229 31.87 22.81 -27.70
N GLU A 230 32.05 22.53 -28.98
CA GLU A 230 33.10 23.13 -29.78
C GLU A 230 32.92 24.65 -29.75
N GLY A 231 33.94 25.34 -29.24
CA GLY A 231 34.09 26.77 -29.44
C GLY A 231 35.16 27.01 -30.50
N ARG A 232 34.88 27.92 -31.45
CA ARG A 232 35.85 28.91 -31.95
C ARG A 232 35.22 29.88 -32.95
N PRO A 233 35.91 31.01 -33.19
CA PRO A 233 35.67 32.32 -32.60
C PRO A 233 34.63 33.17 -33.35
#